data_AF-A0A8G1ZM38-F1
#
_entry.id   AF-A0A8G1ZM38-F1
#
_cell.length_a   1.000
_cell.length_b   1.000
_cell.length_c   1.000
_cell.angle_alpha   90.00
_cell.angle_beta   90.00
_cell.angle_gamma   90.00
#
_symmetry.space_group_name_H-M   'P 1'
#
loop_
_entity.id
_entity.type
_entity.pdbx_description
1 polymer ?
#
loop_
_entity_poly.entity_id
_entity_poly.type
_entity_poly.pdbx_seq_one_letter_code
_entity_poly.pdbx_strand_id
1 'polypeptide(L)'
;MPPRSRTTRQAADTTSGEIYQLEIFGEEEAGSKREAVRYDWKPYPGRHVNLGKALMRQVWDAESGYNEKDRDILGYYISHSPEGAEPLRQTFKQIAEKLGVSETKVSKAVANLHRGGLLLESVADRVGKVKFYRLNPRAGYDGPAVRQVEAVKDARFPVVPPPQAPARPRRARTQKEAS
;
A
#
# COMPACT_ATOMS: atom_id res chain seq x y z
N MET A 1 -16.91 24.39 19.30
CA MET A 1 -16.73 24.82 17.90
C MET A 1 -16.39 26.31 17.92
N PRO A 2 -15.23 26.74 17.40
CA PRO A 2 -14.99 28.17 17.23
C PRO A 2 -15.83 28.71 16.05
N PRO A 3 -16.22 30.00 16.06
CA PRO A 3 -16.97 30.59 14.96
C PRO A 3 -16.09 30.74 13.72
N ARG A 4 -16.60 30.30 12.57
CA ARG A 4 -15.97 30.53 11.26
C ARG A 4 -15.87 32.03 11.02
N SER A 5 -14.66 32.59 10.85
CA SER A 5 -14.52 33.98 10.44
C SER A 5 -14.95 34.14 8.99
N ARG A 6 -15.91 35.04 8.75
CA ARG A 6 -16.46 35.35 7.43
C ARG A 6 -15.65 36.52 6.88
N THR A 7 -14.79 36.28 5.89
CA THR A 7 -14.07 37.36 5.22
C THR A 7 -14.82 37.75 3.96
N THR A 8 -15.33 38.97 3.95
CA THR A 8 -16.07 39.53 2.82
C THR A 8 -15.15 40.42 2.00
N ARG A 9 -15.08 40.21 0.69
CA ARG A 9 -14.51 41.21 -0.25
C ARG A 9 -15.61 41.65 -1.21
N GLN A 10 -15.71 42.96 -1.41
CA GLN A 10 -16.57 43.53 -2.43
C GLN A 10 -15.79 43.65 -3.73
N ALA A 11 -16.36 43.15 -4.82
CA ALA A 11 -15.88 43.41 -6.17
C ALA A 11 -17.03 44.02 -6.97
N ALA A 12 -16.74 45.10 -7.70
CA ALA A 12 -17.70 45.78 -8.57
C ALA A 12 -17.43 45.38 -10.02
N ASP A 13 -18.47 45.02 -10.76
CA ASP A 13 -18.38 44.87 -12.21
C ASP A 13 -18.36 46.27 -12.84
N THR A 14 -17.25 46.60 -13.52
CA THR A 14 -17.03 47.93 -14.11
C THR A 14 -17.92 48.23 -15.32
N THR A 15 -18.74 47.28 -15.76
CA THR A 15 -19.63 47.43 -16.92
C THR A 15 -21.09 47.64 -16.53
N SER A 16 -21.56 46.96 -15.47
CA SER A 16 -22.94 47.02 -14.99
C SER A 16 -23.12 47.90 -13.74
N GLY A 17 -22.05 48.17 -13.00
CA GLY A 17 -22.07 48.96 -11.76
C GLY A 17 -22.61 48.19 -10.55
N GLU A 18 -22.93 46.91 -10.68
CA GLU A 18 -23.40 46.06 -9.58
C GLU A 18 -22.23 45.59 -8.70
N ILE A 19 -22.40 45.70 -7.38
CA ILE A 19 -21.42 45.23 -6.38
C ILE A 19 -21.79 43.82 -5.95
N TYR A 20 -20.94 42.85 -6.28
CA TYR A 20 -21.11 41.47 -5.86
C TYR A 20 -20.34 41.23 -4.56
N GLN A 21 -21.07 40.77 -3.53
CA GLN A 21 -20.48 40.34 -2.26
C GLN A 21 -20.21 38.83 -2.34
N LEU A 22 -18.98 38.45 -2.68
CA LEU A 22 -18.57 37.05 -2.74
C LEU A 22 -18.30 36.53 -1.33
N GLU A 23 -19.15 35.61 -0.87
CA GLU A 23 -18.90 34.83 0.34
C GLU A 23 -18.15 33.55 -0.03
N ILE A 24 -16.84 33.57 0.20
CA ILE A 24 -16.00 32.38 0.01
C ILE A 24 -16.15 31.50 1.25
N PHE A 25 -16.91 30.41 1.13
CA PHE A 25 -16.99 29.40 2.17
C PHE A 25 -15.80 28.44 2.09
N GLY A 26 -14.95 28.48 3.12
CA GLY A 26 -14.01 27.41 3.45
C GLY A 26 -12.64 27.56 2.80
N GLU A 27 -11.70 28.11 3.57
CA GLU A 27 -10.31 27.69 3.46
C GLU A 27 -10.27 26.17 3.72
N GLU A 28 -10.18 25.36 2.67
CA GLU A 28 -9.50 24.07 2.80
C GLU A 28 -8.13 24.36 3.41
N GLU A 29 -7.83 23.66 4.50
CA GLU A 29 -6.64 23.81 5.33
C GLU A 29 -5.38 24.14 4.50
N ALA A 30 -5.02 25.43 4.51
CA ALA A 30 -3.76 25.96 3.99
C ALA A 30 -2.61 25.46 4.88
N GLY A 31 -2.28 24.19 4.73
CA GLY A 31 -1.26 23.49 5.52
C GLY A 31 -0.82 22.15 4.92
N SER A 32 -1.63 21.52 4.05
CA SER A 32 -1.19 20.37 3.27
C SER A 32 -1.06 20.73 1.79
N LYS A 33 -0.02 21.50 1.44
CA LYS A 33 0.52 21.42 0.08
C LYS A 33 1.02 19.99 -0.11
N ARG A 34 0.15 19.07 -0.54
CA ARG A 34 0.60 17.83 -1.15
C ARG A 34 1.46 18.25 -2.33
N GLU A 35 2.76 18.04 -2.25
CA GLU A 35 3.66 18.34 -3.37
C GLU A 35 3.07 17.67 -4.62
N ALA A 36 2.86 18.45 -5.67
CA ALA A 36 2.38 17.93 -6.93
C ALA A 36 3.38 16.86 -7.41
N VAL A 37 2.91 15.62 -7.57
CA VAL A 37 3.75 14.51 -8.03
C VAL A 37 4.20 14.84 -9.45
N ARG A 38 5.51 15.09 -9.62
CA ARG A 38 6.11 15.41 -10.91
C ARG A 38 6.41 14.13 -11.68
N TYR A 39 5.73 13.94 -12.80
CA TYR A 39 5.98 12.87 -13.77
C TYR A 39 6.89 13.41 -14.88
N ASP A 40 8.14 13.75 -14.59
CA ASP A 40 9.07 14.26 -15.61
C ASP A 40 9.72 13.10 -16.38
N TRP A 41 9.48 12.98 -17.68
CA TRP A 41 9.89 11.81 -18.47
C TRP A 41 11.25 11.96 -19.20
N LYS A 42 12.01 13.05 -19.02
CA LYS A 42 13.29 13.30 -19.72
C LYS A 42 14.34 14.01 -18.86
N PRO A 43 15.64 13.71 -19.01
CA PRO A 43 16.25 12.61 -19.80
C PRO A 43 16.26 11.26 -19.06
N TYR A 44 15.87 11.25 -17.78
CA TYR A 44 15.64 10.07 -16.96
C TYR A 44 14.13 9.91 -16.74
N PRO A 45 13.59 8.68 -16.70
CA PRO A 45 12.19 8.49 -16.37
C PRO A 45 12.01 8.91 -14.91
N GLY A 46 11.32 10.03 -14.71
CA GLY A 46 10.91 10.51 -13.40
C GLY A 46 10.06 9.48 -12.67
N ARG A 47 9.67 9.84 -11.45
CA ARG A 47 8.87 8.97 -10.61
C ARG A 47 7.62 8.52 -11.38
N HIS A 48 7.43 7.21 -11.45
CA HIS A 48 6.23 6.60 -11.98
C HIS A 48 5.86 5.39 -11.14
N VAL A 49 4.57 5.09 -11.13
CA VAL A 49 4.02 3.96 -10.39
C VAL A 49 3.63 2.89 -11.41
N ASN A 50 4.31 1.74 -11.34
CA ASN A 50 4.05 0.60 -12.21
C ASN A 50 3.38 -0.51 -11.41
N LEU A 51 2.48 -1.23 -12.09
CA LEU A 51 1.85 -2.44 -11.58
C LEU A 51 1.75 -3.47 -12.72
N GLY A 52 2.17 -4.71 -12.44
CA GLY A 52 2.16 -5.79 -13.42
C GLY A 52 0.75 -6.23 -13.79
N LYS A 53 0.14 -5.65 -14.82
CA LYS A 53 -1.28 -5.89 -15.20
C LYS A 53 -1.60 -7.37 -15.45
N ALA A 54 -0.72 -8.10 -16.14
CA ALA A 54 -0.92 -9.53 -16.40
C ALA A 54 -0.92 -10.35 -15.10
N LEU A 55 0.01 -10.05 -14.20
CA LEU A 55 0.09 -10.67 -12.88
C LEU A 55 -1.14 -10.33 -12.02
N MET A 56 -1.55 -9.06 -11.98
CA MET A 56 -2.74 -8.66 -11.19
C MET A 56 -4.01 -9.30 -11.74
N ARG A 57 -4.14 -9.46 -13.06
CA ARG A 57 -5.25 -10.21 -13.64
C ARG A 57 -5.28 -11.65 -13.12
N GLN A 58 -4.13 -12.34 -13.10
CA GLN A 58 -4.03 -13.69 -12.55
C GLN A 58 -4.37 -13.73 -11.06
N VAL A 59 -3.92 -12.76 -10.26
CA VAL A 59 -4.23 -12.70 -8.82
C VAL A 59 -5.73 -12.54 -8.56
N TRP A 60 -6.44 -11.75 -9.40
CA TRP A 60 -7.88 -11.52 -9.27
C TRP A 60 -8.76 -12.60 -9.91
N ASP A 61 -8.17 -13.55 -10.63
CA ASP A 61 -8.90 -14.70 -11.19
C ASP A 61 -9.51 -15.57 -10.06
N ALA A 62 -10.60 -16.27 -10.34
CA ALA A 62 -11.21 -17.20 -9.40
C ALA A 62 -10.26 -18.36 -9.04
N GLU A 63 -9.43 -18.79 -10.00
CA GLU A 63 -8.50 -19.92 -9.84
C GLU A 63 -7.15 -19.53 -9.24
N SER A 64 -6.98 -18.27 -8.82
CA SER A 64 -5.69 -17.73 -8.37
C SER A 64 -5.16 -18.31 -7.06
N GLY A 65 -6.00 -19.05 -6.33
CA GLY A 65 -5.69 -19.53 -4.98
C GLY A 65 -5.64 -18.42 -3.92
N TYR A 66 -5.89 -17.16 -4.29
CA TYR A 66 -6.03 -16.02 -3.39
C TYR A 66 -7.50 -15.70 -3.14
N ASN A 67 -7.88 -15.63 -1.86
CA ASN A 67 -9.23 -15.21 -1.48
C ASN A 67 -9.37 -13.67 -1.50
N GLU A 68 -10.58 -13.19 -1.28
CA GLU A 68 -10.90 -11.75 -1.20
C GLU A 68 -10.00 -10.99 -0.22
N LYS A 69 -9.71 -11.57 0.96
CA LYS A 69 -8.88 -10.91 1.97
C LYS A 69 -7.40 -10.89 1.60
N ASP A 70 -6.91 -11.89 0.89
CA ASP A 70 -5.56 -11.83 0.33
C ASP A 70 -5.45 -10.64 -0.66
N ARG A 71 -6.49 -10.42 -1.47
CA ARG A 71 -6.55 -9.32 -2.45
C ARG A 71 -6.71 -7.96 -1.80
N ASP A 72 -7.54 -7.84 -0.76
CA ASP A 72 -7.70 -6.61 0.03
C ASP A 72 -6.37 -6.20 0.66
N ILE A 73 -5.66 -7.16 1.27
CA ILE A 73 -4.35 -6.91 1.87
C ILE A 73 -3.31 -6.56 0.79
N LEU A 74 -3.30 -7.24 -0.35
CA LEU A 74 -2.43 -6.87 -1.47
C LEU A 74 -2.71 -5.44 -1.96
N GLY A 75 -3.98 -5.08 -2.14
CA GLY A 75 -4.41 -3.73 -2.51
C GLY A 75 -3.97 -2.67 -1.51
N TYR A 76 -4.00 -3.01 -0.22
CA TYR A 76 -3.47 -2.15 0.84
C TYR A 76 -1.97 -1.91 0.67
N TYR A 77 -1.16 -2.95 0.44
CA TYR A 77 0.27 -2.80 0.16
C TYR A 77 0.54 -2.00 -1.10
N ILE A 78 -0.18 -2.25 -2.20
CA ILE A 78 -0.04 -1.48 -3.45
C ILE A 78 -0.29 0.02 -3.21
N SER A 79 -1.26 0.36 -2.36
CA SER A 79 -1.69 1.75 -2.16
C SER A 79 -0.88 2.50 -1.10
N HIS A 80 -0.23 1.79 -0.17
CA HIS A 80 0.45 2.40 0.98
C HIS A 80 1.95 2.14 1.01
N SER A 81 2.49 1.30 0.12
CA SER A 81 3.92 1.08 0.03
C SER A 81 4.64 2.41 -0.25
N PRO A 82 5.75 2.68 0.46
CA PRO A 82 6.59 3.85 0.22
C PRO A 82 7.26 3.79 -1.16
N GLU A 83 7.90 4.90 -1.55
CA GLU A 83 8.68 4.96 -2.78
C GLU A 83 9.78 3.89 -2.79
N GLY A 84 10.03 3.36 -3.99
CA GLY A 84 11.08 2.41 -4.28
C GLY A 84 10.75 0.99 -3.82
N ALA A 85 11.73 0.40 -3.17
CA ALA A 85 11.70 -0.97 -2.67
C ALA A 85 11.66 -1.01 -1.13
N GLU A 86 11.26 0.08 -0.49
CA GLU A 86 11.19 0.15 0.96
C GLU A 86 10.00 -0.65 1.52
N PRO A 87 10.13 -1.23 2.72
CA PRO A 87 9.01 -1.93 3.34
C PRO A 87 7.96 -0.98 3.90
N LEU A 88 6.73 -1.46 3.90
CA LEU A 88 5.66 -0.80 4.63
C LEU A 88 5.89 -0.98 6.14
N ARG A 89 6.30 0.10 6.82
CA ARG A 89 6.60 0.12 8.27
C ARG A 89 5.34 0.20 9.12
N GLN A 90 4.41 -0.71 8.89
CA GLN A 90 3.20 -0.87 9.70
C GLN A 90 3.09 -2.29 10.22
N THR A 91 2.70 -2.42 11.49
CA THR A 91 2.45 -3.73 12.10
C THR A 91 1.15 -4.33 11.57
N PHE A 92 0.99 -5.65 11.69
CA PHE A 92 -0.25 -6.31 11.30
C PHE A 92 -1.46 -5.79 12.08
N LYS A 93 -1.28 -5.40 13.35
CA LYS A 93 -2.30 -4.73 14.16
C LYS A 93 -2.73 -3.40 13.55
N GLN A 94 -1.78 -2.54 13.17
CA GLN A 94 -2.09 -1.24 12.54
C GLN A 94 -2.81 -1.39 11.20
N ILE A 95 -2.40 -2.36 10.38
CA ILE A 95 -3.08 -2.67 9.10
C ILE A 95 -4.50 -3.19 9.37
N ALA A 96 -4.65 -4.07 10.36
CA ALA A 96 -5.93 -4.66 10.75
C ALA A 96 -6.93 -3.60 11.22
N GLU A 97 -6.48 -2.65 12.07
CA GLU A 97 -7.28 -1.52 12.54
C GLU A 97 -7.78 -0.65 11.39
N LYS A 98 -6.92 -0.34 10.42
CA LYS A 98 -7.29 0.49 9.26
C LYS A 98 -8.26 -0.19 8.30
N LEU A 99 -8.18 -1.51 8.17
CA LEU A 99 -9.03 -2.29 7.28
C LEU A 99 -10.28 -2.88 7.98
N GLY A 100 -10.43 -2.69 9.29
CA GLY A 100 -11.55 -3.27 10.05
C GLY A 100 -11.54 -4.80 10.08
N VAL A 101 -10.36 -5.43 10.04
CA VAL A 101 -10.21 -6.90 10.07
C VAL A 101 -9.42 -7.34 11.29
N SER A 102 -9.30 -8.66 11.52
CA SER A 102 -8.45 -9.17 12.60
C SER A 102 -6.99 -9.26 12.19
N GLU A 103 -6.09 -9.05 13.14
CA GLU A 103 -4.63 -9.19 12.93
C GLU A 103 -4.26 -10.58 12.39
N THR A 104 -4.93 -11.64 12.84
CA THR A 104 -4.72 -13.00 12.34
C THR A 104 -5.05 -13.13 10.85
N LYS A 105 -6.08 -12.43 10.35
CA LYS A 105 -6.41 -12.42 8.91
C LYS A 105 -5.32 -11.72 8.12
N VAL A 106 -4.84 -10.57 8.59
CA VAL A 106 -3.71 -9.86 7.98
C VAL A 106 -2.47 -10.76 7.93
N SER A 107 -2.11 -11.38 9.05
CA SER A 107 -0.94 -12.27 9.13
C SER A 107 -1.03 -13.45 8.15
N LYS A 108 -2.19 -14.11 8.06
CA LYS A 108 -2.41 -15.21 7.10
C LYS A 108 -2.31 -14.73 5.65
N ALA A 109 -2.93 -13.60 5.33
CA ALA A 109 -2.89 -13.03 4.00
C ALA A 109 -1.45 -12.63 3.60
N VAL A 110 -0.73 -11.92 4.46
CA VAL A 110 0.68 -11.57 4.24
C VAL A 110 1.53 -12.83 4.05
N ALA A 111 1.30 -13.90 4.81
CA ALA A 111 2.00 -15.16 4.61
C ALA A 111 1.69 -15.81 3.24
N ASN A 112 0.45 -15.75 2.76
CA ASN A 112 0.07 -16.25 1.43
C ASN A 112 0.70 -15.42 0.30
N LEU A 113 0.61 -14.09 0.39
CA LEU A 113 1.20 -13.16 -0.56
C LEU A 113 2.73 -13.27 -0.56
N HIS A 114 3.34 -13.49 0.60
CA HIS A 114 4.76 -13.77 0.70
C HIS A 114 5.10 -15.12 0.06
N ARG A 115 4.34 -16.19 0.27
CA ARG A 115 4.62 -17.48 -0.39
C ARG A 115 4.57 -17.38 -1.91
N GLY A 116 3.56 -16.72 -2.48
CA GLY A 116 3.47 -16.49 -3.93
C GLY A 116 4.37 -15.37 -4.45
N GLY A 117 5.23 -14.81 -3.60
CA GLY A 117 6.22 -13.83 -4.02
C GLY A 117 5.69 -12.44 -4.37
N LEU A 118 4.43 -12.13 -4.07
CA LEU A 118 3.87 -10.79 -4.24
C LEU A 118 4.41 -9.80 -3.20
N LEU A 119 4.70 -10.30 -1.99
CA LEU A 119 5.39 -9.56 -0.93
C LEU A 119 6.75 -10.18 -0.61
N LEU A 120 7.72 -9.35 -0.27
CA LEU A 120 9.04 -9.76 0.17
C LEU A 120 9.24 -9.31 1.63
N GLU A 121 9.79 -10.19 2.47
CA GLU A 121 10.17 -9.83 3.83
C GLU A 121 11.40 -8.91 3.75
N SER A 122 11.38 -7.76 4.44
CA SER A 122 12.58 -6.94 4.58
C SER A 122 13.40 -7.42 5.78
N VAL A 123 14.59 -7.94 5.51
CA VAL A 123 15.50 -8.47 6.54
C VAL A 123 16.25 -7.33 7.25
N ALA A 124 16.59 -6.26 6.52
CA ALA A 124 17.33 -5.11 7.04
C ALA A 124 16.50 -4.24 8.00
N ASP A 125 15.17 -4.29 7.88
CA ASP A 125 14.27 -3.38 8.61
C ASP A 125 13.61 -4.01 9.84
N ARG A 126 14.09 -5.16 10.31
CA ARG A 126 13.51 -5.83 11.48
C ARG A 126 13.72 -5.00 12.74
N VAL A 127 12.64 -4.74 13.47
CA VAL A 127 12.68 -4.13 14.80
C VAL A 127 12.35 -5.21 15.83
N GLY A 128 13.37 -5.72 16.50
CA GLY A 128 13.24 -6.87 17.41
C GLY A 128 12.70 -8.11 16.69
N LYS A 129 11.53 -8.60 17.11
CA LYS A 129 10.84 -9.75 16.49
C LYS A 129 9.85 -9.35 15.39
N VAL A 130 9.64 -8.06 15.15
CA VAL A 130 8.68 -7.56 14.17
C VAL A 130 9.28 -7.62 12.77
N LYS A 131 8.54 -8.23 11.85
CA LYS A 131 8.89 -8.34 10.43
C LYS A 131 8.07 -7.34 9.64
N PHE A 132 8.72 -6.63 8.73
CA PHE A 132 8.05 -5.79 7.75
C PHE A 132 8.16 -6.40 6.36
N TYR A 133 7.19 -6.05 5.52
CA TYR A 133 7.08 -6.56 4.17
C TYR A 133 7.06 -5.39 3.20
N ARG A 134 7.69 -5.60 2.04
CA ARG A 134 7.66 -4.69 0.90
C ARG A 134 6.91 -5.33 -0.26
N LEU A 135 6.35 -4.49 -1.13
CA LEU A 135 5.84 -4.95 -2.42
C LEU A 135 7.00 -5.52 -3.24
N ASN A 136 6.79 -6.65 -3.92
CA ASN A 136 7.80 -7.15 -4.83
C ASN A 136 7.93 -6.17 -6.02
N PRO A 137 9.13 -5.66 -6.36
CA PRO A 137 9.33 -4.74 -7.48
C PRO A 137 8.94 -5.31 -8.86
N ARG A 138 8.80 -6.64 -8.97
CA ARG A 138 8.23 -7.32 -10.15
C ARG A 138 6.71 -7.27 -10.20
N ALA A 139 6.05 -7.14 -9.05
CA ALA A 139 4.60 -7.02 -8.95
C ALA A 139 4.14 -5.56 -9.07
N GLY A 140 4.86 -4.63 -8.44
CA GLY A 140 4.68 -3.20 -8.60
C GLY A 140 5.85 -2.42 -8.02
N TYR A 141 6.05 -1.19 -8.50
CA TYR A 141 7.17 -0.33 -8.11
C TYR A 141 6.78 1.13 -8.23
N ASP A 142 7.20 1.93 -7.26
CA ASP A 142 7.06 3.38 -7.29
C ASP A 142 8.46 4.00 -7.40
N GLY A 143 8.78 4.61 -8.54
CA GLY A 143 10.07 5.26 -8.74
C GLY A 143 10.60 5.16 -10.17
N PRO A 144 11.82 5.64 -10.43
CA PRO A 144 12.44 5.59 -11.75
C PRO A 144 12.66 4.16 -12.27
N ALA A 145 12.55 3.98 -13.59
CA ALA A 145 12.64 2.65 -14.22
C ALA A 145 14.01 2.01 -14.02
N VAL A 146 15.08 2.81 -14.03
CA VAL A 146 16.45 2.34 -13.76
C VAL A 146 16.55 1.74 -12.36
N ARG A 147 15.92 2.36 -11.36
CA ARG A 147 15.89 1.82 -10.00
C ARG A 147 15.02 0.57 -9.88
N GLN A 148 13.94 0.49 -10.66
CA GLN A 148 13.14 -0.74 -10.75
C GLN A 148 13.98 -1.90 -11.32
N VAL A 149 14.73 -1.67 -12.40
CA VAL A 149 15.62 -2.67 -13.02
C VAL A 149 16.62 -3.20 -12.01
N GLU A 150 17.24 -2.33 -11.21
CA GLU A 150 18.12 -2.77 -10.12
C GLU A 150 17.36 -3.55 -9.05
N ALA A 151 16.21 -3.05 -8.61
CA ALA A 151 15.43 -3.68 -7.54
C ALA A 151 14.91 -5.09 -7.89
N VAL A 152 14.66 -5.38 -9.18
CA VAL A 152 14.16 -6.70 -9.60
C VAL A 152 15.25 -7.77 -9.70
N LYS A 153 16.54 -7.41 -9.74
CA LYS A 153 17.65 -8.39 -9.88
C LYS A 153 17.61 -9.43 -8.76
N ASP A 154 17.43 -8.97 -7.53
CA ASP A 154 17.39 -9.82 -6.33
C ASP A 154 15.97 -10.25 -5.93
N ALA A 155 14.96 -9.85 -6.71
CA ALA A 155 13.57 -10.18 -6.41
C ALA A 155 13.16 -11.49 -7.10
N ARG A 156 12.69 -12.46 -6.31
CA ARG A 156 12.07 -13.68 -6.84
C ARG A 156 10.87 -13.36 -7.74
N PHE A 157 10.59 -14.24 -8.69
CA PHE A 157 9.40 -14.13 -9.53
C PHE A 157 8.12 -14.43 -8.75
N PRO A 158 7.08 -13.58 -8.85
CA PRO A 158 5.76 -13.92 -8.33
C PRO A 158 5.18 -15.15 -9.04
N VAL A 159 4.48 -15.99 -8.29
CA VAL A 159 3.82 -17.22 -8.77
C VAL A 159 2.38 -17.22 -8.30
N VAL A 160 1.46 -17.53 -9.23
CA VAL A 160 0.02 -17.66 -8.98
C VAL A 160 -0.41 -19.02 -9.54
N PRO A 161 -1.01 -19.92 -8.75
CA PRO A 161 -1.36 -19.77 -7.33
C PRO A 161 -0.16 -19.81 -6.37
N PRO A 162 -0.30 -19.35 -5.11
CA PRO A 162 0.80 -19.39 -4.15
C PRO A 162 1.20 -20.85 -3.85
N PRO A 163 2.51 -21.18 -3.76
CA PRO A 163 2.97 -22.51 -3.38
C PRO A 163 2.35 -22.98 -2.06
N GLN A 164 2.01 -24.28 -1.98
CA GLN A 164 1.43 -24.86 -0.77
C GLN A 164 2.31 -24.63 0.47
N ALA A 165 1.68 -24.44 1.61
CA ALA A 165 2.41 -24.25 2.85
C ALA A 165 3.05 -25.59 3.21
N PRO A 166 4.32 -25.62 3.65
CA PRO A 166 4.91 -26.85 4.14
C PRO A 166 4.05 -27.41 5.27
N ALA A 167 3.78 -28.71 5.24
CA ALA A 167 2.99 -29.37 6.25
C ALA A 167 3.60 -29.10 7.63
N ARG A 168 2.84 -28.50 8.55
CA ARG A 168 3.32 -28.25 9.90
C ARG A 168 3.47 -29.61 10.60
N PRO A 169 4.63 -29.94 11.19
CA PRO A 169 4.75 -31.16 11.97
C PRO A 169 3.71 -31.11 13.08
N ARG A 170 2.85 -32.13 13.13
CA ARG A 170 1.79 -32.26 14.13
C ARG A 170 2.51 -32.40 15.47
N ARG A 171 2.45 -31.36 16.32
CA ARG A 171 3.00 -31.43 17.69
C ARG A 171 2.36 -32.64 18.37
N ALA A 172 3.17 -33.63 18.74
CA ALA A 172 2.72 -34.76 19.53
C ALA A 172 2.09 -34.21 20.81
N ARG A 173 0.81 -34.52 21.02
CA ARG A 173 0.09 -34.17 22.25
C ARG A 173 0.65 -35.10 23.31
N THR A 174 1.51 -34.60 24.18
CA THR A 174 1.98 -35.33 25.37
C THR A 174 0.73 -35.70 26.17
N GLN A 175 0.35 -36.98 26.15
CA GLN A 175 -0.65 -37.49 27.08
C GLN A 175 -0.01 -37.36 28.46
N LYS A 176 -0.59 -36.48 29.28
CA LYS A 176 -0.26 -36.38 30.69
C LYS A 176 -0.91 -37.60 31.33
N GLU A 177 -0.11 -38.64 31.59
CA GLU A 177 -0.53 -39.77 32.41
C GLU A 177 -0.97 -39.23 33.76
N ALA A 178 -2.22 -39.49 34.11
CA ALA A 178 -2.73 -39.31 35.46
C ALA A 178 -2.31 -40.56 36.25
N SER A 179 -1.48 -40.37 37.26
CA SER A 179 -1.31 -41.27 38.40
C SER A 179 -1.64 -40.49 39.66
#